data_AF-A0A2E6N2L7-F1
#
_entry.id   AF-A0A2E6N2L7-F1
#
_cell.length_a   1.000
_cell.length_b   1.000
_cell.length_c   1.000
_cell.angle_alpha   90.00
_cell.angle_beta   90.00
_cell.angle_gamma   90.00
#
_symmetry.space_group_name_H-M   'P 1'
#
loop_
_entity.id
_entity.type
_entity.pdbx_description
1 polymer ?
#
loop_
_entity_poly.entity_id
_entity_poly.type
_entity_poly.pdbx_seq_one_letter_code
_entity_poly.pdbx_strand_id
1 'polypeptide(L)'
;MNHFKGLNQIDAANHFSQLLPLLLFAVLFLYNCSSTEPFSGYSYDPPDVTDTQNKAIIYQKKRIIGIGEPKIWISNEFNGARVSNAWLATGSGQDTVIIEIEPENAPINNSPWYAFQIWSDREQKILIRLSYENGLHRYIPKIGESADLTSWKLLPDSIFSSIGGDLLLSIQIGIQKQWIAAHPVQANSLESLINYPEYSGFASKITVDTVGYSHNNRAILQWQSLGNLGSEKEGLLILFSRQHPPEVSGYRSFLYFFSRLMDTDELAQTFRSNFRIIAYPMLNPDGVEQGHWRHNSSGIDLNRDWEYFRQPETRSVRDALSPLADGRYRVVYGIDFHSTNENVFYPINEAVITGIDNFTQRWFPFVSEANPELNFRSEEFEPNSPIAKNWIYKTFKTDALTFEVEDELNEKEIQSLGRSAAESLMKLLLNEVETTKE
;
A
#
# COMPACT_ATOMS: atom_id res chain seq x y z
N MET A 1 -44.11 -26.52 74.97
CA MET A 1 -44.74 -25.37 75.65
C MET A 1 -43.67 -24.33 75.91
N ASN A 2 -43.81 -23.15 75.30
CA ASN A 2 -43.46 -21.78 75.75
C ASN A 2 -42.37 -21.62 76.83
N HIS A 3 -41.45 -20.66 76.82
CA HIS A 3 -41.20 -19.47 76.01
C HIS A 3 -39.85 -18.88 76.50
N PHE A 4 -39.10 -18.29 75.55
CA PHE A 4 -38.16 -17.16 75.62
C PHE A 4 -37.79 -16.46 76.95
N LYS A 5 -36.48 -16.15 77.06
CA LYS A 5 -35.83 -14.83 77.34
C LYS A 5 -34.32 -15.00 77.04
N GLY A 6 -33.71 -14.38 76.01
CA GLY A 6 -33.15 -13.00 75.98
C GLY A 6 -31.98 -12.87 76.98
N LEU A 7 -30.73 -12.47 76.69
CA LEU A 7 -30.11 -11.63 75.66
C LEU A 7 -28.56 -11.75 75.79
N ASN A 8 -27.83 -11.39 74.71
CA ASN A 8 -26.43 -10.89 74.64
C ASN A 8 -25.27 -11.85 75.02
N GLN A 9 -24.08 -11.85 74.41
CA GLN A 9 -23.46 -11.27 73.21
C GLN A 9 -22.04 -11.91 73.17
N ILE A 10 -21.65 -12.46 72.02
CA ILE A 10 -20.30 -12.54 71.38
C ILE A 10 -19.09 -12.37 72.35
N ASP A 11 -18.11 -13.29 72.49
CA ASP A 11 -17.15 -13.69 71.44
C ASP A 11 -16.18 -14.81 71.88
N ALA A 12 -15.53 -15.40 70.87
CA ALA A 12 -14.19 -16.01 70.83
C ALA A 12 -13.86 -17.31 71.62
N ALA A 13 -13.82 -18.43 70.90
CA ALA A 13 -12.94 -19.57 71.18
C ALA A 13 -12.34 -20.06 69.84
N ASN A 14 -11.14 -19.62 69.44
CA ASN A 14 -9.83 -20.19 69.80
C ASN A 14 -9.79 -21.73 69.81
N HIS A 15 -9.41 -22.33 68.68
CA HIS A 15 -8.45 -23.43 68.66
C HIS A 15 -7.55 -23.31 67.42
N PHE A 16 -6.35 -22.78 67.68
CA PHE A 16 -5.22 -22.71 66.76
C PHE A 16 -4.36 -23.97 66.88
N SER A 17 -3.63 -24.26 65.81
CA SER A 17 -2.46 -25.16 65.71
C SER A 17 -2.77 -26.65 65.50
N GLN A 18 -2.79 -27.04 64.23
CA GLN A 18 -1.85 -28.01 63.64
C GLN A 18 -2.15 -28.05 62.13
N LEU A 19 -1.25 -27.48 61.31
CA LEU A 19 -1.05 -27.66 59.85
C LEU A 19 -0.52 -26.34 59.24
N LEU A 20 0.72 -26.00 59.58
CA LEU A 20 1.55 -25.05 58.86
C LEU A 20 2.85 -25.82 58.57
N PRO A 21 2.97 -26.48 57.39
CA PRO A 21 3.52 -25.76 56.24
C PRO A 21 2.99 -26.33 54.91
N LEU A 22 1.86 -25.84 54.41
CA LEU A 22 1.42 -26.19 53.03
C LEU A 22 0.67 -25.05 52.33
N LEU A 23 0.84 -23.82 52.82
CA LEU A 23 0.11 -22.64 52.36
C LEU A 23 1.06 -21.48 52.01
N LEU A 24 2.23 -21.83 51.45
CA LEU A 24 3.19 -20.86 50.92
C LEU A 24 3.79 -21.34 49.58
N PHE A 25 3.02 -22.12 48.81
CA PHE A 25 3.42 -22.60 47.48
C PHE A 25 2.30 -22.53 46.43
N ALA A 26 1.21 -21.79 46.68
CA ALA A 26 0.04 -21.79 45.78
C ALA A 26 -0.54 -20.40 45.47
N VAL A 27 0.23 -19.32 45.61
CA VAL A 27 -0.20 -17.95 45.22
C VAL A 27 0.79 -17.25 44.26
N LEU A 28 1.87 -17.91 43.87
CA LEU A 28 2.81 -17.40 42.87
C LEU A 28 2.86 -18.39 41.72
N PHE A 29 1.95 -18.24 40.74
CA PHE A 29 2.12 -18.60 39.31
C PHE A 29 0.75 -18.53 38.61
N LEU A 30 0.12 -17.34 38.67
CA LEU A 30 -0.77 -16.90 37.60
C LEU A 30 -0.15 -15.65 36.96
N TYR A 31 1.14 -15.74 36.63
CA TYR A 31 1.66 -14.98 35.50
C TYR A 31 1.12 -15.68 34.26
N ASN A 32 -0.03 -15.23 33.79
CA ASN A 32 -0.45 -15.45 32.43
C ASN A 32 0.50 -14.63 31.55
N CYS A 33 1.73 -15.14 31.37
CA CYS A 33 2.63 -14.65 30.34
C CYS A 33 2.03 -15.10 29.00
N SER A 34 1.04 -14.36 28.49
CA SER A 34 0.90 -14.27 27.04
C SER A 34 1.99 -13.31 26.56
N SER A 35 3.25 -13.72 26.67
CA SER A 35 4.33 -13.04 25.95
C SER A 35 4.27 -13.53 24.51
N THR A 36 3.25 -13.09 23.77
CA THR A 36 3.43 -12.98 22.34
C THR A 36 4.49 -11.91 22.17
N GLU A 37 5.70 -12.33 21.80
CA GLU A 37 6.76 -11.41 21.40
C GLU A 37 6.15 -10.36 20.45
N PRO A 38 6.39 -9.06 20.69
CA PRO A 38 5.88 -8.03 19.80
C PRO A 38 6.36 -8.30 18.37
N PHE A 39 5.50 -8.09 17.38
CA PHE A 39 5.83 -8.32 15.99
C PHE A 39 7.07 -7.49 15.61
N SER A 40 8.13 -8.17 15.16
CA SER A 40 9.43 -7.56 14.88
C SER A 40 9.66 -7.26 13.39
N GLY A 41 8.73 -7.63 12.51
CA GLY A 41 8.89 -7.56 11.05
C GLY A 41 8.76 -8.91 10.36
N TYR A 42 8.55 -8.89 9.05
CA TYR A 42 8.61 -10.07 8.19
C TYR A 42 10.06 -10.42 7.81
N SER A 43 10.28 -11.61 7.24
CA SER A 43 11.63 -12.07 6.85
C SER A 43 12.33 -11.18 5.82
N TYR A 44 11.56 -10.46 5.01
CA TYR A 44 12.06 -9.52 4.00
C TYR A 44 12.18 -8.08 4.53
N ASP A 45 11.77 -7.82 5.78
CA ASP A 45 11.84 -6.49 6.37
C ASP A 45 13.26 -6.16 6.87
N PRO A 46 13.66 -4.87 6.77
CA PRO A 46 14.88 -4.42 7.41
C PRO A 46 14.75 -4.50 8.94
N PRO A 47 15.87 -4.49 9.68
CA PRO A 47 15.86 -4.38 11.13
C PRO A 47 15.06 -3.16 11.61
N ASP A 48 14.34 -3.30 12.73
CA ASP A 48 13.57 -2.24 13.39
C ASP A 48 12.51 -1.57 12.49
N VAL A 49 11.93 -2.32 11.54
CA VAL A 49 10.90 -1.81 10.62
C VAL A 49 9.64 -1.32 11.34
N THR A 50 9.38 -1.85 12.55
CA THR A 50 8.21 -1.46 13.38
C THR A 50 8.48 -0.27 14.28
N ASP A 51 9.73 0.23 14.38
CA ASP A 51 9.98 1.54 14.96
C ASP A 51 9.66 2.64 13.95
N THR A 52 8.45 3.19 14.10
CA THR A 52 7.90 4.21 13.22
C THR A 52 8.14 5.64 13.73
N GLN A 53 9.12 5.85 14.61
CA GLN A 53 9.64 7.20 14.89
C GLN A 53 10.38 7.77 13.67
N ASN A 54 10.29 9.08 13.46
CA ASN A 54 10.90 9.73 12.31
C ASN A 54 12.41 9.42 12.21
N LYS A 55 12.84 9.04 11.02
CA LYS A 55 14.22 8.76 10.65
C LYS A 55 14.71 9.84 9.67
N ALA A 56 16.01 10.14 9.71
CA ALA A 56 16.59 11.06 8.74
C ALA A 56 16.52 10.44 7.32
N ILE A 57 16.26 11.28 6.33
CA ILE A 57 16.29 10.90 4.91
C ILE A 57 17.25 11.80 4.12
N ILE A 58 17.68 11.28 2.99
CA ILE A 58 18.47 11.97 1.98
C ILE A 58 17.52 12.41 0.86
N TYR A 59 17.23 13.70 0.84
CA TYR A 59 16.53 14.30 -0.30
C TYR A 59 17.45 14.33 -1.51
N GLN A 60 16.94 13.90 -2.66
CA GLN A 60 17.66 14.02 -3.92
C GLN A 60 17.87 15.50 -4.31
N LYS A 61 18.97 15.79 -4.99
CA LYS A 61 19.18 17.11 -5.59
C LYS A 61 18.53 17.12 -6.97
N LYS A 62 17.49 17.93 -7.16
CA LYS A 62 16.86 18.19 -8.47
C LYS A 62 17.83 19.03 -9.31
N ARG A 63 18.27 18.50 -10.47
CA ARG A 63 19.30 19.09 -11.33
C ARG A 63 19.34 18.45 -12.72
N ILE A 64 20.05 19.12 -13.61
CA ILE A 64 20.52 18.56 -14.89
C ILE A 64 22.01 18.26 -14.79
N ILE A 65 22.42 17.05 -15.17
CA ILE A 65 23.80 16.58 -15.19
C ILE A 65 24.25 16.42 -16.64
N GLY A 66 25.35 17.08 -17.02
CA GLY A 66 25.97 16.96 -18.35
C GLY A 66 27.25 16.15 -18.29
N ILE A 67 27.39 15.15 -19.16
CA ILE A 67 28.44 14.12 -19.11
C ILE A 67 29.01 13.86 -20.50
N GLY A 68 30.34 13.75 -20.60
CA GLY A 68 31.02 13.32 -21.82
C GLY A 68 31.01 14.32 -22.98
N GLU A 69 31.58 13.90 -24.11
CA GLU A 69 31.58 14.64 -25.38
C GLU A 69 31.35 13.66 -26.55
N PRO A 70 30.28 13.80 -27.35
CA PRO A 70 29.22 14.81 -27.27
C PRO A 70 28.45 14.71 -25.96
N LYS A 71 27.99 15.85 -25.41
CA LYS A 71 27.33 15.84 -24.11
C LYS A 71 26.06 15.00 -24.13
N ILE A 72 25.96 14.20 -23.08
CA ILE A 72 24.78 13.47 -22.66
C ILE A 72 24.22 14.21 -21.46
N TRP A 73 22.93 14.47 -21.47
CA TRP A 73 22.23 15.20 -20.44
C TRP A 73 21.24 14.30 -19.73
N ILE A 74 21.26 14.32 -18.41
CA ILE A 74 20.32 13.58 -17.55
C ILE A 74 19.63 14.59 -16.64
N SER A 75 18.30 14.56 -16.55
CA SER A 75 17.53 15.42 -15.65
C SER A 75 16.59 14.62 -14.76
N ASN A 76 16.51 15.00 -13.49
CA ASN A 76 15.49 14.55 -12.55
C ASN A 76 14.54 15.70 -12.13
N GLU A 77 14.47 16.79 -12.92
CA GLU A 77 13.68 17.98 -12.61
C GLU A 77 12.19 17.84 -12.95
N PHE A 78 11.57 16.77 -12.45
CA PHE A 78 10.13 16.55 -12.49
C PHE A 78 9.67 15.69 -11.30
N ASN A 79 8.36 15.70 -11.05
CA ASN A 79 7.73 14.99 -9.94
C ASN A 79 7.90 13.48 -10.10
N GLY A 80 8.28 12.79 -9.03
CA GLY A 80 8.54 11.35 -9.06
C GLY A 80 9.82 10.94 -9.79
N ALA A 81 10.61 11.87 -10.33
CA ALA A 81 11.94 11.52 -10.83
C ALA A 81 12.84 11.00 -9.70
N ARG A 82 13.79 10.12 -9.98
CA ARG A 82 14.84 9.68 -9.05
C ARG A 82 16.14 9.41 -9.80
N VAL A 83 17.14 10.25 -9.51
CA VAL A 83 18.55 10.10 -9.86
C VAL A 83 19.35 10.72 -8.72
N SER A 84 20.37 10.02 -8.23
CA SER A 84 21.23 10.50 -7.15
C SER A 84 22.46 11.17 -7.74
N ASN A 85 23.10 10.49 -8.69
CA ASN A 85 24.24 11.02 -9.44
C ASN A 85 24.38 10.39 -10.83
N ALA A 86 25.23 10.97 -11.68
CA ALA A 86 25.59 10.33 -12.93
C ALA A 86 26.99 10.80 -13.42
N TRP A 87 27.75 9.88 -14.02
CA TRP A 87 29.09 10.16 -14.56
C TRP A 87 29.47 9.23 -15.73
N LEU A 88 30.52 9.58 -16.46
CA LEU A 88 31.10 8.71 -17.50
C LEU A 88 32.18 7.83 -16.88
N ALA A 89 32.02 6.52 -16.98
CA ALA A 89 33.07 5.55 -16.71
C ALA A 89 33.74 5.18 -18.04
N THR A 90 34.99 5.60 -18.22
CA THR A 90 35.79 5.24 -19.41
C THR A 90 36.23 3.79 -19.32
N GLY A 91 35.78 2.98 -20.27
CA GLY A 91 36.09 1.55 -20.34
C GLY A 91 37.15 1.25 -21.40
N SER A 92 37.84 0.11 -21.28
CA SER A 92 38.79 -0.34 -22.31
C SER A 92 38.12 -0.76 -23.64
N GLY A 93 36.79 -0.94 -23.65
CA GLY A 93 36.00 -1.33 -24.82
C GLY A 93 34.92 -0.32 -25.23
N GLN A 94 34.16 0.20 -24.26
CA GLN A 94 33.13 1.22 -24.49
C GLN A 94 32.94 2.06 -23.23
N ASP A 95 32.78 3.37 -23.41
CA ASP A 95 32.41 4.27 -22.31
C ASP A 95 30.99 3.96 -21.84
N THR A 96 30.79 3.96 -20.52
CA THR A 96 29.49 3.67 -19.89
C THR A 96 29.04 4.86 -19.07
N VAL A 97 27.82 5.33 -19.32
CA VAL A 97 27.16 6.32 -18.45
C VAL A 97 26.64 5.58 -17.22
N ILE A 98 27.20 5.88 -16.06
CA ILE A 98 26.70 5.34 -14.79
C ILE A 98 25.65 6.29 -14.26
N ILE A 99 24.48 5.76 -13.92
CA ILE A 99 23.41 6.48 -13.24
C ILE A 99 23.22 5.81 -11.89
N GLU A 100 23.51 6.55 -10.83
CA GLU A 100 23.45 6.10 -9.46
C GLU A 100 22.09 6.41 -8.85
N ILE A 101 21.50 5.40 -8.22
CA ILE A 101 20.17 5.42 -7.64
C ILE A 101 20.31 4.94 -6.19
N GLU A 102 20.12 5.86 -5.26
CA GLU A 102 20.11 5.62 -3.82
C GLU A 102 18.67 5.64 -3.32
N PRO A 103 18.35 4.95 -2.21
CA PRO A 103 17.10 5.12 -1.48
C PRO A 103 17.07 6.44 -0.71
N GLU A 104 15.90 6.82 -0.22
CA GLU A 104 15.70 7.95 0.70
C GLU A 104 16.38 7.73 2.05
N ASN A 105 16.49 6.49 2.51
CA ASN A 105 17.29 6.10 3.67
C ASN A 105 17.52 4.58 3.63
N ALA A 106 18.40 4.09 4.50
CA ALA A 106 18.69 2.67 4.68
C ALA A 106 18.79 2.35 6.19
N PRO A 107 18.58 1.08 6.60
CA PRO A 107 18.17 -0.07 5.78
C PRO A 107 16.73 0.06 5.25
N ILE A 108 16.43 -0.59 4.12
CA ILE A 108 15.16 -0.48 3.39
C ILE A 108 14.89 -1.79 2.63
N ASN A 109 13.63 -2.14 2.39
CA ASN A 109 13.30 -3.27 1.53
C ASN A 109 13.72 -2.98 0.08
N ASN A 110 14.03 -4.03 -0.68
CA ASN A 110 14.47 -3.87 -2.08
C ASN A 110 13.29 -3.46 -2.99
N SER A 111 13.06 -2.15 -3.13
CA SER A 111 12.02 -1.57 -3.99
C SER A 111 12.55 -0.38 -4.79
N PRO A 112 13.64 -0.54 -5.56
CA PRO A 112 14.33 0.59 -6.15
C PRO A 112 13.53 1.27 -7.24
N TRP A 113 13.28 2.56 -7.04
CA TRP A 113 12.62 3.43 -8.00
C TRP A 113 13.62 4.25 -8.80
N TYR A 114 13.38 4.38 -10.10
CA TYR A 114 14.10 5.30 -10.97
C TYR A 114 13.16 5.93 -11.99
N ALA A 115 13.44 7.20 -12.28
CA ALA A 115 12.78 7.95 -13.34
C ALA A 115 13.62 9.18 -13.67
N PHE A 116 13.95 9.39 -14.94
CA PHE A 116 14.73 10.53 -15.40
C PHE A 116 14.44 10.86 -16.87
N GLN A 117 14.83 12.06 -17.27
CA GLN A 117 14.91 12.45 -18.66
C GLN A 117 16.34 12.31 -19.16
N ILE A 118 16.52 11.93 -20.43
CA ILE A 118 17.81 11.83 -21.09
C ILE A 118 17.77 12.39 -22.52
N TRP A 119 18.83 13.06 -22.94
CA TRP A 119 19.05 13.54 -24.31
C TRP A 119 20.54 13.78 -24.57
N SER A 120 20.88 14.17 -25.80
CA SER A 120 22.27 14.42 -26.22
C SER A 120 22.36 15.58 -27.22
N ASP A 121 23.51 16.24 -27.29
CA ASP A 121 23.78 17.33 -28.24
C ASP A 121 23.72 16.88 -29.71
N ARG A 122 23.93 15.59 -29.97
CA ARG A 122 23.74 14.97 -31.28
C ARG A 122 23.23 13.55 -31.14
N GLU A 123 22.76 12.98 -32.24
CA GLU A 123 22.41 11.57 -32.28
C GLU A 123 23.62 10.67 -31.96
N GLN A 124 23.47 9.79 -30.97
CA GLN A 124 24.48 8.82 -30.56
C GLN A 124 23.88 7.61 -29.85
N LYS A 125 24.54 6.46 -30.00
CA LYS A 125 24.26 5.25 -29.23
C LYS A 125 25.11 5.25 -27.98
N ILE A 126 24.49 5.06 -26.82
CA ILE A 126 25.19 5.04 -25.53
C ILE A 126 24.94 3.72 -24.79
N LEU A 127 25.81 3.45 -23.82
CA LEU A 127 25.66 2.37 -22.87
C LEU A 127 25.41 2.98 -21.49
N ILE A 128 24.34 2.56 -20.83
CA ILE A 128 23.95 3.02 -19.50
C ILE A 128 24.05 1.86 -18.52
N ARG A 129 24.62 2.11 -17.35
CA ARG A 129 24.49 1.25 -16.18
C ARG A 129 23.66 1.97 -15.11
N LEU A 130 22.51 1.40 -14.76
CA LEU A 130 21.79 1.80 -13.55
C LEU A 130 22.39 1.05 -12.36
N SER A 131 22.95 1.80 -11.42
CA SER A 131 23.63 1.27 -10.24
C SER A 131 22.88 1.62 -8.98
N TYR A 132 22.74 0.64 -8.08
CA TYR A 132 21.87 0.74 -6.92
C TYR A 132 22.67 0.64 -5.63
N GLU A 133 22.51 1.62 -4.74
CA GLU A 133 23.03 1.52 -3.38
C GLU A 133 21.98 0.86 -2.47
N ASN A 134 22.36 -0.12 -1.65
CA ASN A 134 21.45 -0.82 -0.72
C ASN A 134 20.27 -1.55 -1.39
N GLY A 135 20.38 -1.88 -2.68
CA GLY A 135 19.34 -2.59 -3.43
C GLY A 135 19.86 -3.23 -4.71
N LEU A 136 18.96 -3.90 -5.41
CA LEU A 136 19.19 -4.59 -6.68
C LEU A 136 18.05 -4.23 -7.63
N HIS A 137 18.36 -4.08 -8.91
CA HIS A 137 17.40 -3.73 -9.94
C HIS A 137 16.13 -4.59 -9.93
N ARG A 138 14.96 -3.94 -10.06
CA ARG A 138 13.63 -4.58 -9.96
C ARG A 138 12.81 -4.50 -11.26
N TYR A 139 12.74 -3.33 -11.89
CA TYR A 139 11.75 -3.03 -12.93
C TYR A 139 12.33 -3.00 -14.34
N ILE A 140 11.67 -3.64 -15.30
CA ILE A 140 12.03 -3.53 -16.73
C ILE A 140 11.88 -2.06 -17.16
N PRO A 141 12.95 -1.41 -17.69
CA PRO A 141 12.87 0.00 -18.06
C PRO A 141 11.86 0.25 -19.17
N LYS A 142 11.17 1.37 -19.00
CA LYS A 142 10.22 1.90 -19.97
C LYS A 142 10.74 3.25 -20.47
N ILE A 143 10.56 3.51 -21.76
CA ILE A 143 10.96 4.75 -22.43
C ILE A 143 9.74 5.47 -23.00
N GLY A 144 9.70 6.79 -22.88
CA GLY A 144 8.63 7.63 -23.41
C GLY A 144 9.16 8.91 -24.07
N GLU A 145 8.46 9.39 -25.09
CA GLU A 145 8.73 10.68 -25.75
C GLU A 145 7.97 11.84 -25.07
N SER A 146 7.01 11.52 -24.23
CA SER A 146 6.31 12.42 -23.33
C SER A 146 6.02 11.70 -22.01
N ALA A 147 5.59 12.45 -20.99
CA ALA A 147 5.17 11.84 -19.74
C ALA A 147 3.81 11.12 -19.87
N ASP A 148 3.03 11.38 -20.93
CA ASP A 148 1.71 10.77 -21.16
C ASP A 148 1.76 9.25 -21.20
N LEU A 149 0.77 8.61 -20.57
CA LEU A 149 0.68 7.15 -20.45
C LEU A 149 0.76 6.40 -21.79
N THR A 150 0.24 6.98 -22.87
CA THR A 150 0.24 6.37 -24.20
C THR A 150 1.59 6.44 -24.92
N SER A 151 2.55 7.21 -24.39
CA SER A 151 3.87 7.42 -24.97
C SER A 151 4.87 6.31 -24.61
N TRP A 152 4.59 5.56 -23.55
CA TRP A 152 5.54 4.62 -22.96
C TRP A 152 5.60 3.29 -23.70
N LYS A 153 6.82 2.80 -23.88
CA LYS A 153 7.13 1.48 -24.43
C LYS A 153 8.15 0.81 -23.53
N LEU A 154 8.11 -0.53 -23.48
CA LEU A 154 9.22 -1.28 -22.90
C LEU A 154 10.48 -0.96 -23.70
N LEU A 155 11.61 -0.83 -23.00
CA LEU A 155 12.91 -0.70 -23.62
C LEU A 155 13.52 -2.10 -23.75
N PRO A 156 13.46 -2.74 -24.94
CA PRO A 156 14.03 -4.07 -25.14
C PRO A 156 15.56 -4.02 -25.08
N ASP A 157 16.19 -5.20 -24.99
CA ASP A 157 17.66 -5.38 -25.01
C ASP A 157 18.42 -4.86 -23.77
N SER A 158 17.77 -4.87 -22.61
CA SER A 158 18.46 -4.70 -21.32
C SER A 158 19.14 -5.99 -20.89
N ILE A 159 20.44 -5.93 -20.56
CA ILE A 159 21.22 -7.03 -20.01
C ILE A 159 21.36 -6.81 -18.52
N PHE A 160 20.83 -7.75 -17.73
CA PHE A 160 21.00 -7.76 -16.28
C PHE A 160 22.42 -8.19 -15.95
N SER A 161 23.16 -7.38 -15.20
CA SER A 161 24.45 -7.80 -14.67
C SER A 161 24.22 -8.76 -13.51
N SER A 162 24.64 -10.02 -13.66
CA SER A 162 24.63 -10.99 -12.56
C SER A 162 25.60 -10.62 -11.43
N ILE A 163 26.55 -9.72 -11.70
CA ILE A 163 27.53 -9.21 -10.73
C ILE A 163 27.03 -7.84 -10.26
N GLY A 164 26.48 -7.78 -9.05
CA GLY A 164 26.09 -6.53 -8.37
C GLY A 164 24.61 -6.14 -8.45
N GLY A 165 23.80 -6.81 -9.27
CA GLY A 165 22.36 -6.50 -9.39
C GLY A 165 22.05 -5.19 -10.11
N ASP A 166 23.03 -4.64 -10.83
CA ASP A 166 22.89 -3.49 -11.70
C ASP A 166 22.21 -3.86 -13.02
N LEU A 167 21.61 -2.86 -13.68
CA LEU A 167 21.10 -3.00 -15.04
C LEU A 167 22.05 -2.36 -16.04
N LEU A 168 22.39 -3.07 -17.11
CA LEU A 168 23.07 -2.50 -18.27
C LEU A 168 22.10 -2.43 -19.46
N LEU A 169 21.99 -1.28 -20.11
CA LEU A 169 21.16 -1.11 -21.31
C LEU A 169 21.86 -0.24 -22.35
N SER A 170 21.61 -0.52 -23.63
CA SER A 170 22.08 0.33 -24.72
C SER A 170 20.93 1.04 -25.38
N ILE A 171 21.06 2.35 -25.59
CA ILE A 171 19.99 3.18 -26.14
C ILE A 171 20.50 4.15 -27.19
N GLN A 172 19.63 4.46 -28.14
CA GLN A 172 19.84 5.55 -29.08
C GLN A 172 19.22 6.82 -28.50
N ILE A 173 20.00 7.89 -28.37
CA ILE A 173 19.53 9.21 -27.93
C ILE A 173 19.90 10.28 -28.94
N GLY A 174 19.14 11.37 -28.97
CA GLY A 174 19.41 12.54 -29.79
C GLY A 174 19.03 13.83 -29.07
N ILE A 175 18.78 14.89 -29.83
CA ILE A 175 18.45 16.23 -29.28
C ILE A 175 17.10 16.30 -28.57
N GLN A 176 16.21 15.33 -28.82
CA GLN A 176 14.90 15.27 -28.18
C GLN A 176 15.01 14.59 -26.82
N LYS A 177 14.37 15.19 -25.82
CA LYS A 177 14.26 14.62 -24.48
C LYS A 177 13.37 13.39 -24.49
N GLN A 178 13.85 12.33 -23.86
CA GLN A 178 13.11 11.10 -23.63
C GLN A 178 13.09 10.81 -22.14
N TRP A 179 12.03 10.18 -21.65
CA TRP A 179 11.93 9.70 -20.28
C TRP A 179 12.37 8.24 -20.23
N ILE A 180 13.09 7.86 -19.18
CA ILE A 180 13.36 6.47 -18.81
C ILE A 180 12.93 6.29 -17.36
N ALA A 181 12.10 5.28 -17.09
CA ALA A 181 11.59 5.03 -15.75
C ALA A 181 11.22 3.56 -15.51
N ALA A 182 11.13 3.18 -14.24
CA ALA A 182 10.58 1.90 -13.80
C ALA A 182 9.13 1.71 -14.25
N HIS A 183 8.34 2.79 -14.20
CA HIS A 183 6.96 2.88 -14.67
C HIS A 183 6.64 4.27 -15.21
N PRO A 184 5.56 4.43 -16.00
CA PRO A 184 5.08 5.74 -16.42
C PRO A 184 4.91 6.70 -15.23
N VAL A 185 5.37 7.96 -15.37
CA VAL A 185 5.44 8.90 -14.22
C VAL A 185 4.21 9.81 -14.10
N GLN A 186 3.57 10.15 -15.22
CA GLN A 186 2.24 10.79 -15.26
C GLN A 186 1.24 9.69 -15.63
N ALA A 187 0.08 9.50 -15.02
CA ALA A 187 -0.73 10.29 -14.09
C ALA A 187 -0.54 9.93 -12.59
N ASN A 188 0.70 9.65 -12.16
CA ASN A 188 0.99 9.16 -10.81
C ASN A 188 1.36 10.27 -9.81
N SER A 189 0.95 11.52 -10.03
CA SER A 189 1.18 12.64 -9.09
C SER A 189 -0.08 12.96 -8.28
N LEU A 190 0.08 13.64 -7.14
CA LEU A 190 -1.05 14.17 -6.37
C LEU A 190 -1.92 15.12 -7.20
N GLU A 191 -1.31 15.97 -8.05
CA GLU A 191 -2.05 16.86 -8.94
C GLU A 191 -2.89 16.08 -9.96
N SER A 192 -2.33 15.02 -10.55
CA SER A 192 -3.08 14.14 -11.46
C SER A 192 -4.24 13.46 -10.74
N LEU A 193 -4.02 13.05 -9.49
CA LEU A 193 -5.01 12.38 -8.65
C LEU A 193 -6.18 13.30 -8.27
N ILE A 194 -5.93 14.58 -7.98
CA ILE A 194 -7.00 15.56 -7.70
C ILE A 194 -7.98 15.66 -8.87
N ASN A 195 -7.45 15.65 -10.10
CA ASN A 195 -8.24 15.78 -11.32
C ASN A 195 -8.76 14.43 -11.86
N TYR A 196 -8.31 13.30 -11.32
CA TYR A 196 -8.64 11.97 -11.81
C TYR A 196 -10.16 11.69 -11.86
N PRO A 197 -10.99 12.08 -10.86
CA PRO A 197 -12.44 11.86 -10.93
C PRO A 197 -13.12 12.56 -12.11
N GLU A 198 -12.64 13.74 -12.50
CA GLU A 198 -13.16 14.49 -13.65
C GLU A 198 -12.78 13.80 -14.95
N TYR A 199 -11.49 13.49 -15.13
CA TYR A 199 -11.00 12.79 -16.32
C TYR A 199 -11.62 11.40 -16.50
N SER A 200 -11.97 10.74 -15.39
CA SER A 200 -12.56 9.40 -15.38
C SER A 200 -14.09 9.41 -15.40
N GLY A 201 -14.74 10.59 -15.42
CA GLY A 201 -16.19 10.71 -15.57
C GLY A 201 -17.01 10.26 -14.35
N PHE A 202 -16.43 10.29 -13.15
CA PHE A 202 -17.13 9.95 -11.91
C PHE A 202 -17.13 11.04 -10.83
N ALA A 203 -16.61 12.24 -11.11
CA ALA A 203 -16.61 13.36 -10.17
C ALA A 203 -17.99 13.64 -9.55
N SER A 204 -19.07 13.60 -10.35
CA SER A 204 -20.46 13.80 -9.88
C SER A 204 -21.00 12.68 -8.98
N LYS A 205 -20.28 11.58 -8.82
CA LYS A 205 -20.68 10.41 -8.03
C LYS A 205 -19.89 10.29 -6.72
N ILE A 206 -18.96 11.20 -6.46
CA ILE A 206 -18.15 11.19 -5.24
C ILE A 206 -18.03 12.59 -4.64
N THR A 207 -17.54 12.63 -3.41
CA THR A 207 -16.95 13.82 -2.78
C THR A 207 -15.46 13.56 -2.62
N VAL A 208 -14.66 14.60 -2.88
CA VAL A 208 -13.22 14.60 -2.62
C VAL A 208 -12.96 15.55 -1.46
N ASP A 209 -12.34 15.06 -0.40
CA ASP A 209 -12.00 15.85 0.78
C ASP A 209 -10.53 15.67 1.15
N THR A 210 -10.00 16.55 1.98
CA THR A 210 -8.66 16.45 2.59
C THR A 210 -8.82 16.11 4.07
N VAL A 211 -8.44 14.88 4.45
CA VAL A 211 -8.58 14.43 5.85
C VAL A 211 -7.38 14.81 6.74
N GLY A 212 -6.31 15.30 6.12
CA GLY A 212 -5.11 15.77 6.78
C GLY A 212 -3.98 15.97 5.79
N TYR A 213 -2.76 16.09 6.30
CA TYR A 213 -1.59 16.45 5.50
C TYR A 213 -0.38 15.58 5.82
N SER A 214 0.44 15.28 4.82
CA SER A 214 1.73 14.63 4.95
C SER A 214 2.78 15.52 5.63
N HIS A 215 3.97 14.98 5.88
CA HIS A 215 5.10 15.73 6.45
C HIS A 215 5.46 17.01 5.68
N ASN A 216 5.43 16.96 4.35
CA ASN A 216 5.69 18.12 3.50
C ASN A 216 4.41 18.88 3.13
N ASN A 217 3.35 18.77 3.96
CA ASN A 217 2.10 19.50 3.81
C ASN A 217 1.34 19.23 2.50
N ARG A 218 1.40 18.00 1.98
CA ARG A 218 0.56 17.55 0.86
C ARG A 218 -0.73 16.92 1.38
N ALA A 219 -1.84 17.19 0.71
CA ALA A 219 -3.14 16.70 1.13
C ALA A 219 -3.21 15.16 1.11
N ILE A 220 -3.77 14.58 2.17
CA ILE A 220 -4.23 13.19 2.19
C ILE A 220 -5.69 13.20 1.75
N LEU A 221 -5.91 12.77 0.50
CA LEU A 221 -7.23 12.82 -0.13
C LEU A 221 -8.11 11.65 0.29
N GLN A 222 -9.37 11.94 0.55
CA GLN A 222 -10.44 10.95 0.71
C GLN A 222 -11.41 11.08 -0.46
N TRP A 223 -11.71 9.95 -1.12
CA TRP A 223 -12.83 9.81 -2.05
C TRP A 223 -13.98 9.09 -1.38
N GLN A 224 -15.14 9.72 -1.30
CA GLN A 224 -16.34 9.11 -0.73
C GLN A 224 -17.47 9.07 -1.75
N SER A 225 -18.05 7.89 -1.99
CA SER A 225 -19.18 7.76 -2.91
C SER A 225 -20.40 8.53 -2.44
N LEU A 226 -21.11 9.16 -3.38
CA LEU A 226 -22.41 9.79 -3.19
C LEU A 226 -23.54 8.76 -3.37
N GLY A 227 -24.65 9.00 -2.69
CA GLY A 227 -25.86 8.18 -2.78
C GLY A 227 -26.98 8.83 -1.98
N ASN A 228 -28.24 8.65 -2.42
CA ASN A 228 -29.42 9.26 -1.81
C ASN A 228 -29.47 8.93 -0.30
N LEU A 229 -29.58 9.97 0.52
CA LEU A 229 -29.67 9.93 1.98
C LEU A 229 -31.05 9.41 2.48
N GLY A 230 -31.65 8.44 1.77
CA GLY A 230 -33.02 7.96 2.01
C GLY A 230 -33.13 6.76 2.94
N SER A 231 -32.06 6.00 3.15
CA SER A 231 -31.97 4.88 4.09
C SER A 231 -30.55 4.81 4.63
N GLU A 232 -30.38 4.39 5.89
CA GLU A 232 -29.06 4.04 6.42
C GLU A 232 -28.45 3.00 5.47
N LYS A 233 -27.29 3.31 4.88
CA LYS A 233 -26.62 2.37 3.97
C LYS A 233 -26.25 1.10 4.73
N GLU A 234 -26.40 -0.03 4.07
CA GLU A 234 -26.28 -1.36 4.69
C GLU A 234 -24.84 -1.77 4.95
N GLY A 235 -23.89 -1.16 4.23
CA GLY A 235 -22.48 -1.42 4.47
C GLY A 235 -21.54 -0.31 4.00
N LEU A 236 -20.30 -0.37 4.50
CA LEU A 236 -19.19 0.49 4.12
C LEU A 236 -18.01 -0.36 3.61
N LEU A 237 -17.55 -0.07 2.40
CA LEU A 237 -16.31 -0.59 1.81
C LEU A 237 -15.19 0.43 2.01
N ILE A 238 -14.05 -0.01 2.55
CA ILE A 238 -12.85 0.82 2.76
C ILE A 238 -11.75 0.39 1.79
N LEU A 239 -11.15 1.34 1.08
CA LEU A 239 -10.09 1.06 0.11
C LEU A 239 -8.87 1.95 0.33
N PHE A 240 -7.68 1.36 0.37
CA PHE A 240 -6.40 2.06 0.49
C PHE A 240 -5.52 1.76 -0.70
N SER A 241 -4.66 2.71 -1.05
CA SER A 241 -3.62 2.46 -2.04
C SER A 241 -2.41 3.36 -1.84
N ARG A 242 -1.29 2.91 -2.42
CA ARG A 242 -0.08 3.69 -2.65
C ARG A 242 0.57 4.20 -1.35
N GLN A 243 0.72 3.28 -0.40
CA GLN A 243 1.56 3.49 0.79
C GLN A 243 3.04 3.49 0.42
N HIS A 244 3.45 2.57 -0.46
CA HIS A 244 4.81 2.56 -1.00
C HIS A 244 4.85 3.31 -2.34
N PRO A 245 5.75 4.28 -2.50
CA PRO A 245 5.82 5.12 -3.70
C PRO A 245 6.02 4.42 -5.05
N PRO A 246 6.80 3.33 -5.20
CA PRO A 246 7.04 2.73 -6.51
C PRO A 246 5.95 1.77 -6.99
N GLU A 247 4.95 1.47 -6.15
CA GLU A 247 3.95 0.43 -6.41
C GLU A 247 2.84 0.93 -7.35
N VAL A 248 3.20 1.00 -8.63
CA VAL A 248 2.38 1.58 -9.69
C VAL A 248 1.28 0.65 -10.14
N SER A 249 1.56 -0.64 -10.36
CA SER A 249 0.56 -1.59 -10.84
C SER A 249 -0.63 -1.72 -9.87
N GLY A 250 -0.37 -1.77 -8.56
CA GLY A 250 -1.37 -1.83 -7.50
C GLY A 250 -2.25 -0.59 -7.46
N TYR A 251 -1.63 0.59 -7.48
CA TYR A 251 -2.36 1.87 -7.57
C TYR A 251 -3.25 1.97 -8.80
N ARG A 252 -2.74 1.54 -9.95
CA ARG A 252 -3.54 1.59 -11.18
C ARG A 252 -4.68 0.59 -11.17
N SER A 253 -4.47 -0.61 -10.63
CA SER A 253 -5.55 -1.58 -10.40
C SER A 253 -6.63 -0.99 -9.49
N PHE A 254 -6.22 -0.34 -8.38
CA PHE A 254 -7.12 0.39 -7.49
C PHE A 254 -7.95 1.45 -8.25
N LEU A 255 -7.33 2.25 -9.12
CA LEU A 255 -8.04 3.28 -9.88
C LEU A 255 -9.11 2.68 -10.81
N TYR A 256 -8.81 1.58 -11.50
CA TYR A 256 -9.78 0.88 -12.34
C TYR A 256 -10.86 0.16 -11.55
N PHE A 257 -10.49 -0.43 -10.42
CA PHE A 257 -11.41 -1.03 -9.46
C PHE A 257 -12.42 0.00 -8.97
N PHE A 258 -11.94 1.14 -8.46
CA PHE A 258 -12.80 2.22 -7.99
C PHE A 258 -13.68 2.79 -9.11
N SER A 259 -13.12 2.99 -10.31
CA SER A 259 -13.88 3.47 -11.47
C SER A 259 -15.03 2.51 -11.83
N ARG A 260 -14.82 1.19 -11.77
CA ARG A 260 -15.88 0.19 -12.01
C ARG A 260 -17.02 0.31 -11.01
N LEU A 261 -16.73 0.57 -9.72
CA LEU A 261 -17.75 0.81 -8.69
C LEU A 261 -18.58 2.07 -9.00
N MET A 262 -18.00 3.03 -9.73
CA MET A 262 -18.63 4.30 -10.10
C MET A 262 -19.30 4.27 -11.48
N ASP A 263 -19.39 3.13 -12.15
CA ASP A 263 -20.08 3.04 -13.43
C ASP A 263 -21.59 3.30 -13.30
N THR A 264 -22.26 3.39 -14.45
CA THR A 264 -23.70 3.72 -14.55
C THR A 264 -24.55 2.51 -14.94
N ASP A 265 -23.98 1.31 -15.03
CA ASP A 265 -24.76 0.08 -15.22
C ASP A 265 -25.52 -0.29 -13.94
N GLU A 266 -26.50 -1.18 -14.09
CA GLU A 266 -27.38 -1.62 -13.01
C GLU A 266 -26.62 -2.13 -11.79
N LEU A 267 -25.58 -2.96 -11.98
CA LEU A 267 -24.80 -3.51 -10.88
C LEU A 267 -24.14 -2.41 -10.04
N ALA A 268 -23.45 -1.45 -10.68
CA ALA A 268 -22.80 -0.34 -9.97
C ALA A 268 -23.80 0.59 -9.28
N GLN A 269 -24.96 0.85 -9.90
CA GLN A 269 -26.00 1.68 -9.29
C GLN A 269 -26.63 0.99 -8.07
N THR A 270 -26.96 -0.29 -8.19
CA THR A 270 -27.51 -1.11 -7.10
C THR A 270 -26.49 -1.24 -5.97
N PHE A 271 -25.22 -1.50 -6.28
CA PHE A 271 -24.16 -1.53 -5.28
C PHE A 271 -24.05 -0.20 -4.53
N ARG A 272 -23.97 0.94 -5.23
CA ARG A 272 -23.88 2.27 -4.57
C ARG A 272 -25.14 2.69 -3.82
N SER A 273 -26.28 2.06 -4.09
CA SER A 273 -27.52 2.26 -3.34
C SER A 273 -27.50 1.54 -1.99
N ASN A 274 -26.85 0.38 -1.89
CA ASN A 274 -26.73 -0.39 -0.65
C ASN A 274 -25.46 -0.05 0.15
N PHE A 275 -24.35 0.25 -0.53
CA PHE A 275 -23.03 0.41 0.09
C PHE A 275 -22.46 1.83 -0.04
N ARG A 276 -21.80 2.31 1.02
CA ARG A 276 -20.90 3.48 0.97
C ARG A 276 -19.51 2.96 0.61
N ILE A 277 -18.76 3.77 -0.13
CA ILE A 277 -17.37 3.48 -0.44
C ILE A 277 -16.56 4.68 0.04
N ILE A 278 -15.55 4.43 0.86
CA ILE A 278 -14.54 5.41 1.26
C ILE A 278 -13.19 4.89 0.80
N ALA A 279 -12.46 5.72 0.07
CA ALA A 279 -11.16 5.36 -0.47
C ALA A 279 -10.11 6.43 -0.19
N TYR A 280 -8.88 5.98 0.05
CA TYR A 280 -7.69 6.82 0.20
C TYR A 280 -6.72 6.44 -0.91
N PRO A 281 -6.86 7.07 -2.09
CA PRO A 281 -6.17 6.66 -3.32
C PRO A 281 -4.65 6.77 -3.26
N MET A 282 -4.10 7.65 -2.42
CA MET A 282 -2.66 7.82 -2.27
C MET A 282 -2.31 8.22 -0.84
N LEU A 283 -1.77 7.27 -0.09
CA LEU A 283 -1.37 7.48 1.31
C LEU A 283 0.01 8.14 1.44
N ASN A 284 0.89 8.01 0.45
CA ASN A 284 2.24 8.57 0.49
C ASN A 284 2.52 9.59 -0.63
N PRO A 285 1.82 10.74 -0.67
CA PRO A 285 2.03 11.74 -1.72
C PRO A 285 3.45 12.33 -1.69
N ASP A 286 4.09 12.36 -0.53
CA ASP A 286 5.44 12.87 -0.36
C ASP A 286 6.51 11.97 -0.98
N GLY A 287 6.47 10.67 -0.68
CA GLY A 287 7.40 9.71 -1.25
C GLY A 287 7.21 9.57 -2.76
N VAL A 288 5.96 9.63 -3.25
CA VAL A 288 5.64 9.65 -4.68
C VAL A 288 6.28 10.86 -5.37
N GLU A 289 6.12 12.06 -4.82
CA GLU A 289 6.72 13.28 -5.38
C GLU A 289 8.25 13.21 -5.42
N GLN A 290 8.86 12.63 -4.38
CA GLN A 290 10.31 12.53 -4.23
C GLN A 290 10.93 11.30 -4.91
N GLY A 291 10.14 10.45 -5.58
CA GLY A 291 10.64 9.23 -6.21
C GLY A 291 11.32 8.29 -5.22
N HIS A 292 10.74 8.14 -4.03
CA HIS A 292 11.24 7.26 -2.98
C HIS A 292 11.06 5.78 -3.36
N TRP A 293 11.83 4.92 -2.71
CA TRP A 293 11.81 3.48 -2.88
C TRP A 293 10.73 2.82 -2.03
N ARG A 294 10.39 3.37 -0.85
CA ARG A 294 9.37 2.75 0.00
C ARG A 294 8.72 3.69 1.01
N HIS A 295 9.51 4.55 1.61
CA HIS A 295 9.17 5.29 2.80
C HIS A 295 8.55 6.66 2.49
N ASN A 296 7.88 7.25 3.48
CA ASN A 296 7.42 8.64 3.42
C ASN A 296 8.59 9.64 3.59
N SER A 297 8.30 10.93 3.73
CA SER A 297 9.31 11.98 3.95
C SER A 297 9.96 12.00 5.34
N SER A 298 9.59 11.07 6.23
CA SER A 298 10.25 10.83 7.51
C SER A 298 10.94 9.47 7.55
N GLY A 299 11.15 8.82 6.41
CA GLY A 299 11.92 7.60 6.31
C GLY A 299 11.26 6.38 6.93
N ILE A 300 9.91 6.38 7.00
CA ILE A 300 9.11 5.30 7.57
C ILE A 300 8.26 4.60 6.50
N ASP A 301 8.23 3.28 6.59
CA ASP A 301 7.27 2.43 5.90
C ASP A 301 5.88 2.66 6.52
N LEU A 302 5.00 3.33 5.77
CA LEU A 302 3.64 3.63 6.24
C LEU A 302 2.85 2.36 6.55
N ASN A 303 3.12 1.25 5.84
CA ASN A 303 2.45 -0.02 6.07
C ASN A 303 3.08 -0.80 7.24
N ARG A 304 3.82 -0.12 8.14
CA ARG A 304 4.20 -0.63 9.47
C ARG A 304 3.69 0.29 10.60
N ASP A 305 3.02 1.39 10.26
CA ASP A 305 2.59 2.42 11.22
C ASP A 305 1.09 2.33 11.60
N TRP A 306 0.44 1.20 11.31
CA TRP A 306 -0.99 1.00 11.60
C TRP A 306 -1.29 0.48 13.01
N GLU A 307 -0.32 0.57 13.91
CA GLU A 307 -0.50 0.31 15.35
C GLU A 307 -0.38 1.59 16.18
N TYR A 308 0.72 2.32 16.01
CA TYR A 308 1.00 3.53 16.80
C TYR A 308 0.64 4.84 16.10
N PHE A 309 0.45 4.85 14.78
CA PHE A 309 0.06 6.04 14.01
C PHE A 309 0.98 7.24 14.26
N ARG A 310 2.28 6.98 14.30
CA ARG A 310 3.30 8.01 14.56
C ARG A 310 3.43 8.96 13.38
N GLN A 311 3.16 8.48 12.17
CA GLN A 311 3.21 9.25 10.94
C GLN A 311 1.89 10.02 10.72
N PRO A 312 1.91 11.27 10.23
CA PRO A 312 0.73 12.08 10.02
C PRO A 312 -0.17 11.52 8.91
N GLU A 313 0.39 10.82 7.92
CA GLU A 313 -0.38 10.23 6.82
C GLU A 313 -1.35 9.15 7.31
N THR A 314 -0.85 8.14 8.03
CA THR A 314 -1.66 7.07 8.63
C THR A 314 -2.58 7.59 9.73
N ARG A 315 -2.12 8.55 10.55
CA ARG A 315 -2.90 9.17 11.62
C ARG A 315 -4.14 9.90 11.09
N SER A 316 -3.99 10.62 9.98
CA SER A 316 -5.09 11.34 9.35
C SER A 316 -6.19 10.38 8.88
N VAL A 317 -5.81 9.23 8.32
CA VAL A 317 -6.75 8.18 7.91
C VAL A 317 -7.40 7.49 9.11
N ARG A 318 -6.62 7.18 10.15
CA ARG A 318 -7.17 6.67 11.42
C ARG A 318 -8.23 7.62 11.98
N ASP A 319 -7.91 8.90 12.10
CA ASP A 319 -8.81 9.88 12.73
C ASP A 319 -10.10 10.09 11.92
N ALA A 320 -10.03 9.96 10.60
CA ALA A 320 -11.20 10.00 9.73
C ALA A 320 -12.08 8.72 9.83
N LEU A 321 -11.46 7.55 9.98
CA LEU A 321 -12.17 6.26 9.91
C LEU A 321 -12.57 5.68 11.27
N SER A 322 -11.76 5.82 12.32
CA SER A 322 -12.06 5.26 13.65
C SER A 322 -13.42 5.68 14.23
N PRO A 323 -13.92 6.91 14.01
CA PRO A 323 -15.27 7.28 14.44
C PRO A 323 -16.39 6.44 13.79
N LEU A 324 -16.13 5.78 12.66
CA LEU A 324 -17.12 4.92 11.98
C LEU A 324 -17.27 3.55 12.64
N ALA A 325 -16.41 3.22 13.62
CA ALA A 325 -16.53 2.01 14.42
C ALA A 325 -17.60 2.11 15.53
N ASP A 326 -18.28 3.26 15.66
CA ASP A 326 -19.34 3.51 16.65
C ASP A 326 -20.66 2.76 16.35
N GLY A 327 -20.72 2.02 15.25
CA GLY A 327 -21.88 1.22 14.84
C GLY A 327 -22.83 1.91 13.86
N ARG A 328 -22.61 3.20 13.51
CA ARG A 328 -23.43 3.88 12.49
C ARG A 328 -23.28 3.31 11.08
N TYR A 329 -22.17 2.62 10.82
CA TYR A 329 -21.94 1.89 9.58
C TYR A 329 -21.46 0.48 9.90
N ARG A 330 -22.01 -0.52 9.22
CA ARG A 330 -21.41 -1.86 9.16
C ARG A 330 -20.27 -1.81 8.15
N VAL A 331 -19.01 -1.83 8.58
CA VAL A 331 -17.90 -1.98 7.62
C VAL A 331 -17.89 -3.41 7.11
N VAL A 332 -18.14 -3.59 5.82
CA VAL A 332 -18.36 -4.92 5.24
C VAL A 332 -17.08 -5.54 4.70
N TYR A 333 -16.11 -4.72 4.29
CA TYR A 333 -14.83 -5.22 3.79
C TYR A 333 -13.78 -4.10 3.68
N GLY A 334 -12.50 -4.48 3.67
CA GLY A 334 -11.37 -3.58 3.45
C GLY A 334 -10.37 -4.11 2.41
N ILE A 335 -9.79 -3.24 1.59
CA ILE A 335 -8.71 -3.63 0.65
C ILE A 335 -7.59 -2.60 0.70
N ASP A 336 -6.35 -3.08 0.75
CA ASP A 336 -5.13 -2.29 0.65
C ASP A 336 -4.33 -2.76 -0.58
N PHE A 337 -4.25 -1.91 -1.62
CA PHE A 337 -3.64 -2.26 -2.91
C PHE A 337 -2.15 -1.92 -2.94
N HIS A 338 -1.32 -2.91 -3.30
CA HIS A 338 0.15 -2.87 -3.37
C HIS A 338 0.66 -3.50 -4.67
N SER A 339 1.98 -3.48 -4.86
CA SER A 339 2.66 -4.15 -5.98
C SER A 339 3.80 -5.03 -5.52
N THR A 340 3.90 -6.21 -6.13
CA THR A 340 5.01 -7.14 -5.97
C THR A 340 5.41 -7.73 -7.33
N ASN A 341 6.33 -8.68 -7.36
CA ASN A 341 6.72 -9.39 -8.58
C ASN A 341 5.72 -10.48 -9.02
N GLU A 342 4.57 -10.57 -8.36
CA GLU A 342 3.59 -11.65 -8.51
C GLU A 342 2.17 -11.12 -8.27
N ASN A 343 1.16 -11.84 -8.73
CA ASN A 343 -0.24 -11.52 -8.45
C ASN A 343 -0.72 -12.34 -7.25
N VAL A 344 -0.94 -11.70 -6.10
CA VAL A 344 -1.20 -12.41 -4.84
C VAL A 344 -2.25 -11.72 -4.00
N PHE A 345 -3.15 -12.52 -3.42
CA PHE A 345 -3.99 -12.11 -2.31
C PHE A 345 -3.30 -12.54 -1.01
N TYR A 346 -3.22 -11.62 -0.05
CA TYR A 346 -2.86 -11.95 1.33
C TYR A 346 -4.08 -11.81 2.26
N PRO A 347 -4.98 -12.81 2.33
CA PRO A 347 -6.12 -12.82 3.25
C PRO A 347 -5.72 -12.78 4.72
N ILE A 348 -6.69 -12.52 5.57
CA ILE A 348 -6.65 -12.97 6.96
C ILE A 348 -6.94 -14.48 6.97
N ASN A 349 -6.29 -15.22 7.87
CA ASN A 349 -6.51 -16.66 8.05
C ASN A 349 -8.01 -17.02 8.15
N GLU A 350 -8.43 -18.06 7.42
CA GLU A 350 -9.82 -18.54 7.37
C GLU A 350 -10.38 -18.91 8.76
N ALA A 351 -9.51 -19.35 9.68
CA ALA A 351 -9.92 -19.68 11.05
C ALA A 351 -10.29 -18.44 11.91
N VAL A 352 -9.97 -17.23 11.45
CA VAL A 352 -10.25 -15.99 12.17
C VAL A 352 -11.65 -15.50 11.81
N ILE A 353 -12.53 -15.47 12.82
CA ILE A 353 -13.90 -14.99 12.64
C ILE A 353 -13.90 -13.50 12.30
N THR A 354 -14.59 -13.14 11.22
CA THR A 354 -14.78 -11.78 10.73
C THR A 354 -16.28 -11.45 10.59
N GLY A 355 -16.61 -10.17 10.34
CA GLY A 355 -17.99 -9.70 10.26
C GLY A 355 -18.78 -10.23 9.06
N ILE A 356 -18.11 -10.57 7.96
CA ILE A 356 -18.62 -11.42 6.89
C ILE A 356 -17.62 -12.55 6.74
N ASP A 357 -18.00 -13.73 7.20
CA ASP A 357 -17.04 -14.81 7.38
C ASP A 357 -16.48 -15.31 6.04
N ASN A 358 -15.16 -15.53 6.04
CA ASN A 358 -14.38 -16.05 4.90
C ASN A 358 -14.66 -15.32 3.59
N PHE A 359 -14.93 -14.00 3.63
CA PHE A 359 -15.29 -13.25 2.44
C PHE A 359 -14.16 -13.30 1.40
N THR A 360 -12.92 -13.07 1.82
CA THR A 360 -11.75 -13.10 0.91
C THR A 360 -11.61 -14.46 0.23
N GLN A 361 -11.73 -15.55 1.00
CA GLN A 361 -11.64 -16.93 0.50
C GLN A 361 -12.73 -17.24 -0.51
N ARG A 362 -13.95 -16.73 -0.30
CA ARG A 362 -15.07 -16.89 -1.24
C ARG A 362 -14.94 -15.98 -2.47
N TRP A 363 -14.30 -14.82 -2.33
CA TRP A 363 -14.11 -13.87 -3.42
C TRP A 363 -12.98 -14.28 -4.37
N PHE A 364 -11.87 -14.79 -3.83
CA PHE A 364 -10.66 -15.14 -4.59
C PHE A 364 -10.91 -16.02 -5.83
N PRO A 365 -11.72 -17.10 -5.77
CA PRO A 365 -12.03 -17.92 -6.96
C PRO A 365 -12.59 -17.10 -8.13
N PHE A 366 -13.50 -16.15 -7.88
CA PHE A 366 -14.05 -15.31 -8.95
C PHE A 366 -13.01 -14.40 -9.59
N VAL A 367 -12.04 -13.90 -8.81
CA VAL A 367 -10.94 -13.07 -9.33
C VAL A 367 -10.00 -13.92 -10.18
N SER A 368 -9.62 -15.09 -9.69
CA SER A 368 -8.73 -16.01 -10.38
C SER A 368 -9.35 -16.55 -11.68
N GLU A 369 -10.63 -16.95 -11.65
CA GLU A 369 -11.34 -17.49 -12.83
C GLU A 369 -11.57 -16.43 -13.91
N ALA A 370 -11.79 -15.16 -13.52
CA ALA A 370 -11.92 -14.06 -14.48
C ALA A 370 -10.58 -13.67 -15.12
N ASN A 371 -9.45 -14.05 -14.51
CA ASN A 371 -8.10 -13.67 -14.94
C ASN A 371 -7.14 -14.88 -14.96
N PRO A 372 -7.45 -15.95 -15.72
CA PRO A 372 -6.73 -17.23 -15.63
C PRO A 372 -5.24 -17.11 -16.00
N GLU A 373 -4.90 -16.20 -16.91
CA GLU A 373 -3.53 -15.98 -17.37
C GLU A 373 -2.64 -15.26 -16.33
N LEU A 374 -3.24 -14.63 -15.31
CA LEU A 374 -2.51 -13.86 -14.30
C LEU A 374 -1.95 -14.73 -13.17
N ASN A 375 -2.28 -16.03 -13.14
CA ASN A 375 -1.78 -17.01 -12.16
C ASN A 375 -1.87 -16.53 -10.70
N PHE A 376 -3.01 -15.96 -10.33
CA PHE A 376 -3.24 -15.45 -8.97
C PHE A 376 -3.03 -16.53 -7.91
N ARG A 377 -2.37 -16.16 -6.82
CA ARG A 377 -2.22 -17.00 -5.63
C ARG A 377 -2.91 -16.35 -4.44
N SER A 378 -3.25 -17.17 -3.44
CA SER A 378 -3.78 -16.72 -2.15
C SER A 378 -2.93 -17.30 -1.04
N GLU A 379 -2.43 -16.46 -0.15
CA GLU A 379 -1.57 -16.85 0.96
C GLU A 379 -2.05 -16.18 2.26
N GLU A 380 -2.61 -16.98 3.17
CA GLU A 380 -3.24 -16.44 4.37
C GLU A 380 -2.23 -16.11 5.48
N PHE A 381 -2.53 -15.05 6.24
CA PHE A 381 -1.71 -14.66 7.39
C PHE A 381 -2.54 -14.33 8.64
N GLU A 382 -1.95 -14.60 9.81
CA GLU A 382 -2.46 -14.14 11.09
C GLU A 382 -2.50 -12.60 11.15
N PRO A 383 -3.59 -11.99 11.66
CA PRO A 383 -3.76 -10.54 11.66
C PRO A 383 -3.01 -9.86 12.82
N ASN A 384 -1.76 -10.25 13.09
CA ASN A 384 -0.99 -9.76 14.24
C ASN A 384 -0.12 -8.53 13.90
N SER A 385 0.40 -8.43 12.68
CA SER A 385 1.33 -7.37 12.26
C SER A 385 0.67 -5.97 12.14
N PRO A 386 1.45 -4.87 12.22
CA PRO A 386 0.96 -3.49 12.23
C PRO A 386 0.76 -2.93 10.81
N ILE A 387 0.10 -3.71 9.95
CA ILE A 387 -0.23 -3.34 8.55
C ILE A 387 -1.68 -2.87 8.43
N ALA A 388 -2.02 -2.15 7.35
CA ALA A 388 -3.34 -1.55 7.17
C ALA A 388 -4.49 -2.56 7.21
N LYS A 389 -4.35 -3.69 6.49
CA LYS A 389 -5.30 -4.81 6.49
C LYS A 389 -5.69 -5.25 7.91
N ASN A 390 -4.68 -5.47 8.75
CA ASN A 390 -4.87 -5.98 10.10
C ASN A 390 -5.48 -4.92 11.01
N TRP A 391 -5.16 -3.64 10.80
CA TRP A 391 -5.82 -2.56 11.53
C TRP A 391 -7.30 -2.43 11.18
N ILE A 392 -7.69 -2.59 9.90
CA ILE A 392 -9.10 -2.61 9.50
C ILE A 392 -9.83 -3.72 10.26
N TYR A 393 -9.28 -4.94 10.27
CA TYR A 393 -9.85 -6.05 11.02
C TYR A 393 -9.93 -5.77 12.52
N LYS A 394 -8.84 -5.34 13.15
CA LYS A 394 -8.79 -5.09 14.61
C LYS A 394 -9.81 -4.02 15.03
N THR A 395 -10.00 -2.99 14.21
CA THR A 395 -10.85 -1.83 14.48
C THR A 395 -12.32 -2.11 14.19
N PHE A 396 -12.63 -2.69 13.03
CA PHE A 396 -14.01 -2.83 12.55
C PHE A 396 -14.55 -4.26 12.62
N LYS A 397 -13.72 -5.22 13.04
CA LYS A 397 -14.05 -6.66 13.11
C LYS A 397 -14.52 -7.24 11.78
N THR A 398 -14.00 -6.70 10.68
CA THR A 398 -14.39 -7.07 9.31
C THR A 398 -13.22 -7.72 8.58
N ASP A 399 -13.52 -8.52 7.55
CA ASP A 399 -12.48 -9.12 6.73
C ASP A 399 -11.79 -8.04 5.87
N ALA A 400 -10.52 -8.28 5.55
CA ALA A 400 -9.73 -7.35 4.77
C ALA A 400 -8.61 -8.07 4.01
N LEU A 401 -8.17 -7.44 2.92
CA LEU A 401 -7.17 -7.99 2.01
C LEU A 401 -6.02 -7.01 1.74
N THR A 402 -4.79 -7.51 1.70
CA THR A 402 -3.70 -6.88 0.93
C THR A 402 -3.73 -7.47 -0.48
N PHE A 403 -4.02 -6.63 -1.47
CA PHE A 403 -4.15 -7.00 -2.87
C PHE A 403 -2.86 -6.61 -3.59
N GLU A 404 -2.02 -7.60 -3.87
CA GLU A 404 -0.77 -7.41 -4.60
C GLU A 404 -0.95 -7.62 -6.10
N VAL A 405 -0.47 -6.65 -6.88
CA VAL A 405 -0.49 -6.70 -8.34
C VAL A 405 0.93 -6.81 -8.86
N GLU A 406 1.17 -7.73 -9.79
CA GLU A 406 2.47 -7.92 -10.40
C GLU A 406 2.98 -6.64 -11.08
N ASP A 407 4.26 -6.34 -10.89
CA ASP A 407 4.91 -5.12 -11.37
C ASP A 407 4.80 -5.00 -12.90
N GLU A 408 5.03 -6.07 -13.66
CA GLU A 408 5.21 -5.97 -15.12
C GLU A 408 3.92 -6.17 -15.93
N LEU A 409 2.74 -6.20 -15.29
CA LEU A 409 1.47 -6.22 -16.02
C LEU A 409 1.33 -5.00 -16.92
N ASN A 410 0.83 -5.23 -18.13
CA ASN A 410 0.53 -4.13 -19.04
C ASN A 410 -0.79 -3.44 -18.68
N GLU A 411 -1.01 -2.26 -19.26
CA GLU A 411 -2.18 -1.43 -18.95
C GLU A 411 -3.53 -2.15 -19.10
N LYS A 412 -3.68 -2.97 -20.14
CA LYS A 412 -4.94 -3.67 -20.41
C LYS A 412 -5.19 -4.77 -19.40
N GLU A 413 -4.14 -5.48 -18.97
CA GLU A 413 -4.21 -6.49 -17.93
C GLU A 413 -4.59 -5.86 -16.58
N ILE A 414 -3.93 -4.77 -16.19
CA ILE A 414 -4.26 -4.02 -14.96
C ILE A 414 -5.71 -3.52 -14.99
N GLN A 415 -6.16 -2.98 -16.13
CA GLN A 415 -7.55 -2.54 -16.29
C GLN A 415 -8.54 -3.70 -16.19
N SER A 416 -8.27 -4.81 -16.86
CA SER A 416 -9.11 -6.01 -16.83
C SER A 416 -9.22 -6.57 -15.41
N LEU A 417 -8.09 -6.68 -14.71
CA LEU A 417 -8.01 -7.16 -13.33
C LEU A 417 -8.83 -6.27 -12.39
N GLY A 418 -8.54 -4.96 -12.35
CA GLY A 418 -9.22 -4.05 -11.45
C GLY A 418 -10.74 -4.04 -11.66
N ARG A 419 -11.19 -4.03 -12.93
CA ARG A 419 -12.63 -4.03 -13.25
C ARG A 419 -13.32 -5.35 -12.94
N SER A 420 -12.73 -6.48 -13.31
CA SER A 420 -13.32 -7.81 -13.05
C SER A 420 -13.38 -8.13 -11.56
N ALA A 421 -12.33 -7.76 -10.80
CA ALA A 421 -12.29 -7.89 -9.35
C ALA A 421 -13.38 -7.05 -8.67
N ALA A 422 -13.56 -5.78 -9.07
CA ALA A 422 -14.63 -4.94 -8.55
C ALA A 422 -16.02 -5.52 -8.87
N GLU A 423 -16.21 -6.05 -10.07
CA GLU A 423 -17.49 -6.66 -10.47
C GLU A 423 -17.85 -7.88 -9.63
N SER A 424 -16.93 -8.82 -9.44
CA SER A 424 -17.18 -10.00 -8.61
C SER A 424 -17.40 -9.65 -7.15
N LEU A 425 -16.68 -8.65 -6.62
CA LEU A 425 -16.87 -8.15 -5.25
C LEU A 425 -18.26 -7.54 -5.06
N MET A 426 -18.73 -6.71 -6.00
CA MET A 426 -20.07 -6.13 -5.93
C MET A 426 -21.16 -7.19 -5.91
N LYS A 427 -21.05 -8.20 -6.79
CA LYS A 427 -22.01 -9.31 -6.85
C LYS A 427 -22.03 -10.10 -5.54
N LEU A 428 -20.85 -10.42 -5.00
CA LEU A 428 -20.76 -11.20 -3.77
C LEU A 428 -21.34 -10.43 -2.57
N LEU A 429 -20.97 -9.16 -2.38
CA LEU A 429 -21.50 -8.34 -1.27
C LEU A 429 -23.01 -8.08 -1.37
N LEU A 430 -23.56 -7.86 -2.57
CA LEU A 430 -25.01 -7.72 -2.73
C LEU A 430 -25.75 -8.99 -2.33
N ASN A 431 -25.21 -10.16 -2.66
CA ASN A 431 -25.77 -11.43 -2.25
C ASN A 431 -25.71 -11.64 -0.71
N GLU A 432 -24.65 -11.17 -0.04
CA GLU A 432 -24.57 -11.17 1.44
C GLU A 432 -25.69 -10.35 2.08
N VAL A 433 -26.01 -9.20 1.50
CA VAL A 433 -27.11 -8.35 1.96
C VAL A 433 -28.46 -9.05 1.82
N GLU A 434 -28.73 -9.64 0.64
CA GLU A 434 -30.02 -10.26 0.34
C GLU A 434 -30.31 -11.42 1.31
N THR A 435 -29.31 -12.27 1.53
CA THR A 435 -29.41 -13.43 2.43
C THR A 435 -29.59 -13.07 3.91
N THR A 436 -29.18 -11.87 4.36
CA THR A 436 -29.43 -11.42 5.75
C THR A 436 -30.83 -10.84 5.98
N LYS A 437 -31.61 -10.61 4.91
CA LYS A 437 -32.99 -10.10 5.01
C LYS A 437 -34.05 -11.22 5.04
N GLU A 438 -33.67 -12.43 4.62
CA GLU A 438 -34.46 -13.66 4.74
C GLU A 438 -34.27 -14.31 6.12
#